data_AF-A0A256FSF0-F1
#
_entry.id   AF-A0A256FSF0-F1
#
_cell.length_a   1.000
_cell.length_b   1.000
_cell.length_c   1.000
_cell.angle_alpha   90.00
_cell.angle_beta   90.00
_cell.angle_gamma   90.00
#
_symmetry.space_group_name_H-M   'P 1'
#
loop_
_entity.id
_entity.type
_entity.pdbx_description
1 polymer ?
#
loop_
_entity_poly.entity_id
_entity_poly.type
_entity_poly.pdbx_seq_one_letter_code
_entity_poly.pdbx_strand_id
1 'polypeptide(L)'
;MVVAGSLISSRTAVAQWLKSWPLLLTIAVVVIWTAYADSVQAASIVLMRLGSLTLFAAVITATTTIGQFIDTITKAARPFEAIGIGNARDIGLAIGLVIRFVPEVHARYRSVAEAHRARGLKMRLSTVIVPMVIGTLQSADEIANAIDARCIRNEPGKQN
;
A
#
# COMPACT_ATOMS: atom_id res chain seq x y z
N MET A 1 -1.84 -22.09 15.45
CA MET A 1 -0.88 -21.35 14.59
C MET A 1 -0.75 -19.86 14.89
N VAL A 2 -1.72 -19.19 15.53
CA VAL A 2 -1.64 -17.74 15.86
C VAL A 2 -0.70 -17.43 17.05
N VAL A 3 -0.65 -18.31 18.05
CA VAL A 3 0.13 -18.07 19.28
C VAL A 3 1.65 -18.16 19.06
N ALA A 4 2.10 -19.09 18.20
CA ALA A 4 3.50 -19.24 17.83
C ALA A 4 4.04 -18.04 17.02
N GLY A 5 3.17 -17.33 16.29
CA GLY A 5 3.52 -16.10 15.58
C GLY A 5 3.75 -14.90 16.51
N SER A 6 3.11 -14.86 17.68
CA SER A 6 3.24 -13.75 18.64
C SER A 6 4.64 -13.66 19.27
N LEU A 7 5.33 -14.80 19.46
CA LEU A 7 6.67 -14.86 20.04
C LEU A 7 7.78 -14.48 19.05
N ILE A 8 7.60 -14.77 17.75
CA ILE A 8 8.56 -14.40 16.70
C ILE A 8 8.42 -12.92 16.31
N SER A 9 7.19 -12.38 16.39
CA SER A 9 6.88 -10.97 16.06
C SER A 9 7.54 -9.96 17.02
N SER A 10 7.72 -10.29 18.31
CA SER A 10 8.40 -9.37 19.24
C SER A 10 9.84 -9.04 18.82
N ARG A 11 10.56 -9.95 18.15
CA ARG A 11 11.94 -9.66 17.69
C ARG A 11 11.98 -8.87 16.40
N THR A 12 11.07 -9.14 15.46
CA THR A 12 11.03 -8.44 14.17
C THR A 12 10.36 -7.07 14.28
N ALA A 13 9.31 -6.93 15.10
CA ALA A 13 8.69 -5.64 15.41
C ALA A 13 9.69 -4.69 16.09
N VAL A 14 10.46 -5.18 17.07
CA VAL A 14 11.52 -4.38 17.72
C VAL A 14 12.65 -4.06 16.75
N ALA A 15 13.08 -5.01 15.90
CA ALA A 15 14.10 -4.74 14.89
C ALA A 15 13.64 -3.73 13.81
N GLN A 16 12.37 -3.75 13.43
CA GLN A 16 11.78 -2.82 12.47
C GLN A 16 11.52 -1.44 13.10
N TRP A 17 11.22 -1.39 14.39
CA TRP A 17 11.18 -0.18 15.20
C TRP A 17 12.58 0.45 15.33
N LEU A 18 13.62 -0.34 15.62
CA LEU A 18 15.02 0.13 15.62
C LEU A 18 15.50 0.57 14.22
N LYS A 19 15.07 -0.10 13.15
CA LYS A 19 15.42 0.28 11.77
C LYS A 19 14.74 1.58 11.33
N SER A 20 13.62 1.94 11.95
CA SER A 20 12.95 3.23 11.75
C SER A 20 13.61 4.34 12.57
N TRP A 21 14.95 4.40 12.51
CA TRP A 21 15.78 5.41 13.16
C TRP A 21 15.24 6.84 13.06
N PRO A 22 14.77 7.34 11.88
CA PRO A 22 14.22 8.69 11.80
C PRO A 22 12.93 8.88 12.61
N LEU A 23 12.11 7.83 12.75
CA LEU A 23 10.86 7.88 13.52
C LEU A 23 11.13 7.91 15.04
N LEU A 24 12.15 7.19 15.49
CA LEU A 24 12.58 7.26 16.89
C LEU A 24 13.15 8.64 17.23
N LEU A 25 13.88 9.23 16.28
CA LEU A 25 14.44 10.56 16.42
C LEU A 25 13.32 11.61 16.53
N THR A 26 12.26 11.52 15.72
CA THR A 26 11.12 12.44 15.84
C THR A 26 10.38 12.27 17.16
N ILE A 27 10.15 11.04 17.63
CA ILE A 27 9.52 10.80 18.95
C ILE A 27 10.40 11.36 20.07
N ALA A 28 11.71 11.12 20.04
CA ALA A 28 12.64 11.63 21.04
C ALA A 28 12.66 13.17 21.08
N VAL A 29 12.71 13.83 19.90
CA VAL A 29 12.66 15.29 19.80
C VAL A 29 11.37 15.84 20.39
N VAL A 30 10.21 15.24 20.05
CA VAL A 30 8.92 15.65 20.58
C VAL A 30 8.87 15.49 22.10
N VAL A 31 9.32 14.36 22.64
CA VAL A 31 9.30 14.10 24.09
C VAL A 31 10.26 15.03 24.85
N ILE A 32 11.46 15.27 24.32
CA ILE A 32 12.42 16.24 24.89
C ILE A 32 11.82 17.65 24.87
N TRP A 33 11.27 18.08 23.74
CA TRP A 33 10.63 19.40 23.62
C TRP A 33 9.48 19.56 24.61
N THR A 34 8.63 18.52 24.75
CA THR A 34 7.48 18.55 25.66
C THR A 34 7.92 18.56 27.12
N ALA A 35 9.01 17.87 27.46
CA ALA A 35 9.59 17.88 28.81
C ALA A 35 10.17 19.25 29.20
N TYR A 36 10.75 19.97 28.24
CA TYR A 36 11.25 21.34 28.45
C TYR A 36 10.13 22.39 28.49
N ALA A 37 9.06 22.22 27.70
CA ALA A 37 8.02 23.24 27.52
C ALA A 37 6.89 23.18 28.57
N ASP A 38 6.54 21.99 29.05
CA ASP A 38 5.33 21.80 29.86
C ASP A 38 5.65 21.13 31.20
N SER A 39 5.90 19.82 31.19
CA SER A 39 6.20 19.04 32.39
C SER A 39 6.71 17.63 32.05
N VAL A 40 7.41 17.00 32.99
CA VAL A 40 7.87 15.60 32.87
C VAL A 40 6.67 14.64 32.75
N GLN A 41 5.56 14.95 33.42
CA GLN A 41 4.32 14.19 33.36
C GLN A 41 3.70 14.22 31.95
N ALA A 42 3.61 15.39 31.32
CA ALA A 42 3.09 15.51 29.95
C ALA A 42 3.98 14.75 28.95
N ALA A 43 5.30 14.82 29.09
CA ALA A 43 6.24 14.10 28.25
C ALA A 43 6.07 12.57 28.34
N SER A 44 5.82 12.03 29.55
CA SER A 44 5.55 10.61 29.76
C SER A 44 4.27 10.14 29.05
N ILE A 45 3.20 10.94 29.12
CA ILE A 45 1.93 10.64 28.44
C ILE A 45 2.11 10.61 26.91
N VAL A 46 2.84 11.59 26.35
CA VAL A 46 3.11 11.67 24.91
C VAL A 46 3.97 10.50 24.44
N LEU A 47 5.00 10.13 25.21
CA LEU A 47 5.84 8.97 24.91
C LEU A 47 5.00 7.67 24.90
N MET A 48 4.16 7.47 25.92
CA MET A 48 3.30 6.28 26.01
C MET A 48 2.31 6.22 24.84
N ARG A 49 1.72 7.35 24.46
CA ARG A 49 0.76 7.46 23.35
C ARG A 49 1.42 7.17 22.00
N LEU A 50 2.50 7.89 21.67
CA LEU A 50 3.21 7.71 20.40
C LEU A 50 3.86 6.33 20.31
N GLY A 51 4.43 5.85 21.41
CA GLY A 51 4.98 4.51 21.53
C GLY A 51 3.92 3.44 21.27
N SER A 52 2.75 3.54 21.94
CA SER A 52 1.64 2.62 21.73
C SER A 52 1.12 2.62 20.29
N LEU A 53 0.85 3.80 19.70
CA LEU A 53 0.40 3.90 18.30
C LEU A 53 1.41 3.30 17.33
N THR A 54 2.70 3.60 17.51
CA THR A 54 3.75 3.13 16.62
C THR A 54 3.93 1.62 16.72
N LEU A 55 3.90 1.08 17.94
CA LEU A 55 4.00 -0.36 18.17
C LEU A 55 2.81 -1.10 17.57
N PHE A 56 1.60 -0.55 17.73
CA PHE A 56 0.39 -1.09 17.12
C PHE A 56 0.46 -1.05 15.58
N ALA A 57 0.89 0.07 15.00
CA ALA A 57 1.08 0.20 13.55
C ALA A 57 2.14 -0.78 13.01
N ALA A 58 3.23 -1.00 13.74
CA ALA A 58 4.26 -1.96 13.38
C ALA A 58 3.71 -3.40 13.38
N VAL A 59 2.93 -3.77 14.40
CA VAL A 59 2.27 -5.08 14.47
C VAL A 59 1.31 -5.24 13.30
N ILE A 60 0.44 -4.27 13.02
CA ILE A 60 -0.46 -4.32 11.85
C ILE A 60 0.34 -4.48 10.56
N THR A 61 1.39 -3.69 10.36
CA THR A 61 2.22 -3.75 9.15
C THR A 61 2.90 -5.11 8.99
N ALA A 62 3.38 -5.71 10.08
CA ALA A 62 4.04 -7.01 10.07
C ALA A 62 3.05 -8.19 9.90
N THR A 63 1.82 -8.04 10.42
CA THR A 63 0.80 -9.10 10.39
C THR A 63 -0.12 -9.01 9.19
N THR A 64 -0.18 -7.86 8.51
CA THR A 64 -1.04 -7.64 7.35
C THR A 64 -0.29 -7.98 6.07
N THR A 65 -0.81 -8.94 5.31
CA THR A 65 -0.33 -9.20 3.95
C THR A 65 -0.92 -8.17 2.98
N ILE A 66 -0.22 -7.90 1.87
CA ILE A 66 -0.71 -6.99 0.82
C ILE A 66 -2.14 -7.37 0.40
N GLY A 67 -2.44 -8.67 0.24
CA GLY A 67 -3.77 -9.16 -0.14
C GLY A 67 -4.87 -8.87 0.89
N GLN A 68 -4.60 -9.08 2.18
CA GLN A 68 -5.60 -8.78 3.24
C GLN A 68 -5.81 -7.28 3.44
N PHE A 69 -4.77 -6.47 3.26
CA PHE A 69 -4.89 -5.01 3.27
C PHE A 69 -5.83 -4.52 2.15
N ILE A 70 -5.59 -5.06 0.96
CA ILE A 70 -6.38 -4.83 -0.25
C ILE A 70 -7.87 -5.20 -0.05
N ASP A 71 -8.16 -6.38 0.50
CA ASP A 71 -9.53 -6.83 0.72
C ASP A 71 -10.27 -5.95 1.73
N THR A 72 -9.56 -5.48 2.75
CA THR A 72 -10.10 -4.59 3.79
C THR A 72 -10.43 -3.22 3.22
N ILE A 73 -9.55 -2.63 2.41
CA ILE A 73 -9.80 -1.35 1.72
C ILE A 73 -10.97 -1.49 0.75
N THR A 74 -11.04 -2.59 0.00
CA THR A 74 -12.16 -2.86 -0.93
C THR A 74 -13.50 -2.96 -0.19
N LYS A 75 -13.53 -3.60 0.98
CA LYS A 75 -14.73 -3.64 1.84
C LYS A 75 -15.08 -2.28 2.43
N ALA A 76 -14.08 -1.48 2.81
CA ALA A 76 -14.27 -0.12 3.31
C ALA A 76 -14.75 0.87 2.23
N ALA A 77 -14.55 0.55 0.95
CA ALA A 77 -15.07 1.32 -0.18
C ALA A 77 -16.54 0.99 -0.53
N ARG A 78 -17.10 -0.13 -0.06
CA ARG A 78 -18.52 -0.49 -0.24
C ARG A 78 -19.53 0.54 0.29
N PRO A 79 -19.35 1.21 1.44
CA PRO A 79 -20.28 2.26 1.85
C PRO A 79 -20.29 3.49 0.92
N PHE A 80 -19.21 3.75 0.18
CA PHE A 80 -19.20 4.80 -0.86
C PHE A 80 -20.09 4.44 -2.07
N GLU A 81 -20.37 3.15 -2.27
CA GLU A 81 -21.33 2.62 -3.26
C GLU A 81 -22.77 3.06 -2.93
N ALA A 82 -23.10 3.16 -1.64
CA ALA A 82 -24.42 3.57 -1.17
C ALA A 82 -24.72 5.06 -1.40
N ILE A 83 -23.72 5.88 -1.75
CA ILE A 83 -23.85 7.35 -1.93
C ILE A 83 -24.13 7.75 -3.39
N GLY A 84 -24.12 6.81 -4.35
CA GLY A 84 -24.78 6.99 -5.66
C GLY A 84 -24.12 7.92 -6.69
N ILE A 85 -22.80 8.11 -6.65
CA ILE A 85 -22.06 9.02 -7.56
C ILE A 85 -21.78 8.39 -8.96
N GLY A 86 -22.16 7.13 -9.19
CA GLY A 86 -22.06 6.45 -10.48
C GLY A 86 -22.51 4.99 -10.37
N ASN A 87 -22.65 4.28 -11.50
CA ASN A 87 -23.02 2.86 -11.49
C ASN A 87 -21.99 2.08 -10.65
N ALA A 88 -22.43 1.65 -9.47
CA ALA A 88 -21.69 0.90 -8.47
C ALA A 88 -20.86 -0.26 -9.06
N ARG A 89 -21.41 -0.91 -10.09
CA ARG A 89 -20.80 -2.04 -10.77
C ARG A 89 -19.52 -1.68 -11.52
N ASP A 90 -19.48 -0.52 -12.18
CA ASP A 90 -18.32 -0.08 -12.97
C ASP A 90 -17.19 0.42 -12.07
N ILE A 91 -17.55 1.09 -10.96
CA ILE A 91 -16.59 1.57 -9.96
C ILE A 91 -15.97 0.37 -9.22
N GLY A 92 -16.78 -0.61 -8.83
CA GLY A 92 -16.29 -1.85 -8.20
C GLY A 92 -15.36 -2.65 -9.13
N LEU A 93 -15.68 -2.71 -10.43
CA LEU A 93 -14.84 -3.34 -11.44
C LEU A 93 -13.50 -2.60 -11.59
N ALA A 94 -13.52 -1.27 -11.72
CA ALA A 94 -12.32 -0.46 -11.88
C ALA A 94 -11.39 -0.56 -10.66
N ILE A 95 -11.92 -0.48 -9.44
CA ILE A 95 -11.14 -0.60 -8.20
C ILE A 95 -10.53 -2.00 -8.08
N GLY A 96 -11.31 -3.06 -8.32
CA GLY A 96 -10.82 -4.43 -8.28
C GLY A 96 -9.70 -4.68 -9.30
N LEU A 97 -9.81 -4.07 -10.48
CA LEU A 97 -8.80 -4.14 -11.54
C LEU A 97 -7.51 -3.43 -11.15
N VAL A 98 -7.59 -2.19 -10.66
CA VAL A 98 -6.43 -1.41 -10.17
C VAL A 98 -5.69 -2.19 -9.08
N ILE A 99 -6.44 -2.66 -8.09
CA ILE A 99 -5.91 -3.40 -6.95
C ILE A 99 -5.17 -4.68 -7.38
N ARG A 100 -5.72 -5.43 -8.33
CA ARG A 100 -5.09 -6.63 -8.88
C ARG A 100 -3.83 -6.31 -9.69
N PHE A 101 -3.77 -5.16 -10.36
CA PHE A 101 -2.60 -4.76 -11.15
C PHE A 101 -1.45 -4.18 -10.33
N VAL A 102 -1.70 -3.60 -9.15
CA VAL A 102 -0.63 -3.10 -8.25
C VAL A 102 0.49 -4.13 -8.02
N PRO A 103 0.23 -5.39 -7.61
CA PRO A 103 1.30 -6.38 -7.40
C PRO A 103 2.05 -6.74 -8.69
N GLU A 104 1.36 -6.79 -9.83
CA GLU A 104 1.97 -7.08 -11.13
C GLU A 104 2.92 -5.96 -11.57
N VAL A 105 2.49 -4.70 -11.46
CA VAL A 105 3.32 -3.52 -11.74
C VAL A 105 4.54 -3.50 -10.81
N HIS A 106 4.37 -3.84 -9.53
CA HIS A 106 5.49 -3.92 -8.60
C HIS A 106 6.51 -5.01 -8.96
N ALA A 107 6.06 -6.18 -9.37
CA ALA A 107 6.94 -7.25 -9.84
C ALA A 107 7.71 -6.83 -11.10
N ARG A 108 7.03 -6.18 -12.04
CA ARG A 108 7.63 -5.65 -13.26
C ARG A 108 8.68 -4.59 -12.95
N TYR A 109 8.39 -3.67 -12.05
CA TYR A 109 9.36 -2.69 -11.54
C TYR A 109 10.63 -3.36 -11.02
N ARG A 110 10.49 -4.39 -10.17
CA ARG A 110 11.64 -5.13 -9.64
C ARG A 110 12.46 -5.79 -10.74
N SER A 111 11.82 -6.43 -11.73
CA SER A 111 12.52 -7.06 -12.84
C SER A 111 13.35 -6.05 -13.67
N VAL A 112 12.78 -4.86 -13.92
CA VAL A 112 13.45 -3.78 -14.64
C VAL A 112 14.60 -3.21 -13.80
N ALA A 113 14.38 -2.99 -12.51
CA ALA A 113 15.42 -2.53 -11.59
C ALA A 113 16.59 -3.54 -11.49
N GLU A 114 16.29 -4.84 -11.41
CA GLU A 114 17.27 -5.91 -11.37
C GLU A 114 18.06 -6.01 -12.70
N ALA A 115 17.40 -5.85 -13.85
CA ALA A 115 18.05 -5.80 -15.16
C ALA A 115 18.97 -4.57 -15.33
N HIS A 116 18.55 -3.40 -14.83
CA HIS A 116 19.40 -2.20 -14.82
C HIS A 116 20.62 -2.39 -13.93
N ARG A 117 20.45 -3.02 -12.76
CA ARG A 117 21.54 -3.34 -11.83
C ARG A 117 22.52 -4.34 -12.46
N ALA A 118 22.04 -5.35 -13.18
CA ALA A 118 22.89 -6.32 -13.89
C ALA A 118 23.68 -5.69 -15.05
N ARG A 119 23.10 -4.67 -15.72
CA ARG A 119 23.77 -3.95 -16.81
C ARG A 119 24.69 -2.81 -16.33
N GLY A 120 24.80 -2.58 -15.02
CA GLY A 120 25.59 -1.48 -14.46
C GLY A 120 25.10 -0.07 -14.86
N LEU A 121 23.86 0.03 -15.37
CA LEU A 121 23.29 1.28 -15.86
C LEU A 121 22.83 2.13 -14.66
N LYS A 122 23.12 3.44 -14.70
CA LYS A 122 22.58 4.39 -13.71
C LYS A 122 21.05 4.38 -13.79
N MET A 123 20.37 4.09 -12.68
CA MET A 123 18.92 4.22 -12.56
C MET A 123 18.53 5.70 -12.71
N ARG A 124 18.28 6.11 -13.96
CA ARG A 124 17.61 7.37 -14.27
C ARG A 124 16.11 7.11 -14.38
N LEU A 125 15.33 8.02 -13.82
CA LEU A 125 13.87 7.89 -13.77
C LEU A 125 13.26 7.70 -15.16
N SER A 126 13.79 8.42 -16.17
CA SER A 126 13.38 8.28 -17.57
C SER A 126 13.65 6.88 -18.14
N THR A 127 14.78 6.27 -17.82
CA THR A 127 15.16 4.94 -18.36
C THR A 127 14.32 3.81 -17.77
N VAL A 128 13.76 3.99 -16.57
CA VAL A 128 12.87 3.01 -15.92
C VAL A 128 11.39 3.25 -16.28
N ILE A 129 10.96 4.50 -16.37
CA ILE A 129 9.55 4.84 -16.65
C ILE A 129 9.15 4.43 -18.07
N VAL A 130 9.98 4.72 -19.08
CA VAL A 130 9.66 4.41 -20.49
C VAL A 130 9.28 2.93 -20.70
N PRO A 131 10.10 1.94 -20.32
CA PRO A 131 9.74 0.53 -20.49
C PRO A 131 8.58 0.07 -19.60
N MET A 132 8.36 0.73 -18.46
CA MET A 132 7.20 0.47 -17.60
C MET A 132 5.91 0.91 -18.28
N VAL A 133 5.84 2.15 -18.75
CA VAL A 133 4.66 2.71 -19.44
C VAL A 133 4.30 1.88 -20.68
N ILE A 134 5.29 1.57 -21.52
CA ILE A 134 5.06 0.78 -22.74
C ILE A 134 4.43 -0.58 -22.40
N GLY A 135 4.97 -1.27 -21.40
CA GLY A 135 4.40 -2.57 -21.04
C GLY A 135 3.08 -2.50 -20.30
N THR A 136 2.83 -1.45 -19.52
CA THR A 136 1.51 -1.23 -18.92
C THR A 136 0.44 -0.98 -19.98
N LEU A 137 0.77 -0.22 -21.04
CA LEU A 137 -0.14 -0.01 -22.17
C LEU A 137 -0.40 -1.31 -22.93
N GLN A 138 0.64 -2.11 -23.20
CA GLN A 138 0.48 -3.41 -23.85
C GLN A 138 -0.40 -4.37 -23.05
N SER A 139 -0.20 -4.44 -21.73
CA SER A 139 -1.08 -5.23 -20.86
C SER A 139 -2.52 -4.71 -20.90
N ALA A 140 -2.72 -3.39 -20.85
CA ALA A 140 -4.05 -2.80 -20.94
C ALA A 140 -4.76 -3.17 -22.25
N ASP A 141 -4.06 -3.14 -23.39
CA ASP A 141 -4.60 -3.55 -24.69
C ASP A 141 -4.96 -5.04 -24.73
N GLU A 142 -4.11 -5.92 -24.20
CA GLU A 142 -4.41 -7.36 -24.10
C GLU A 142 -5.65 -7.63 -23.25
N ILE A 143 -5.80 -6.92 -22.14
CA ILE A 143 -6.93 -7.06 -21.22
C ILE A 143 -8.20 -6.49 -21.84
N ALA A 144 -8.13 -5.36 -22.53
CA ALA A 144 -9.25 -4.79 -23.26
C ALA A 144 -9.75 -5.75 -24.34
N ASN A 145 -8.83 -6.33 -25.13
CA ASN A 145 -9.15 -7.35 -26.14
C ASN A 145 -9.80 -8.60 -25.51
N ALA A 146 -9.32 -9.04 -24.33
CA ALA A 146 -9.90 -10.17 -23.62
C ALA A 146 -11.31 -9.87 -23.05
N ILE A 147 -11.56 -8.64 -22.60
CA ILE A 147 -12.88 -8.17 -22.15
C ILE A 147 -13.86 -8.14 -23.32
N ASP A 148 -13.42 -7.62 -24.47
CA ASP A 148 -14.24 -7.52 -25.69
C ASP A 148 -14.60 -8.90 -26.24
N ALA A 149 -13.62 -9.83 -26.26
CA ALA A 149 -13.85 -11.24 -26.62
C ALA A 149 -14.81 -11.97 -25.68
N ARG A 150 -14.93 -11.52 -24.43
CA ARG A 150 -15.91 -12.04 -23.44
C ARG A 150 -17.27 -11.36 -23.52
N CYS A 151 -17.47 -10.41 -24.43
CA CYS A 151 -18.75 -9.75 -24.69
C CYS A 151 -19.34 -9.00 -23.48
N ILE A 152 -18.50 -8.42 -22.63
CA ILE A 152 -18.94 -7.65 -21.45
C ILE A 152 -19.56 -6.29 -21.87
N ARG A 153 -19.47 -5.90 -23.15
CA ARG A 153 -19.97 -4.63 -23.71
C ARG A 153 -21.34 -4.70 -24.42
N ASN A 154 -22.10 -5.79 -24.28
CA ASN A 154 -23.43 -5.88 -24.88
C ASN A 154 -24.53 -5.54 -23.87
N GLU A 155 -24.71 -4.26 -23.54
CA GLU A 155 -26.03 -3.72 -23.20
C GLU A 155 -26.27 -2.40 -23.97
N PRO A 156 -27.19 -2.38 -24.95
CA PRO A 156 -27.56 -1.17 -25.67
C PRO A 156 -28.45 -0.29 -24.78
N GLY A 157 -27.83 0.66 -24.08
CA GLY A 157 -28.52 1.71 -23.35
C GLY A 157 -29.18 2.69 -24.31
N LYS A 158 -30.51 2.56 -24.43
CA LYS A 158 -31.45 3.36 -25.23
C LYS A 158 -31.13 4.86 -25.26
N GLN A 159 -31.12 5.40 -26.49
CA GLN A 159 -31.50 6.78 -26.78
C GLN A 159 -32.93 7.01 -26.28
N ASN A 160 -33.13 8.05 -25.48
CA ASN A 160 -34.37 8.81 -25.32
C ASN A 160 -34.00 10.24 -24.94
#